data_AF-A0A967G7S6-F1
#
_entry.id   AF-A0A967G7S6-F1
#
_cell.length_a   1.000
_cell.length_b   1.000
_cell.length_c   1.000
_cell.angle_alpha   90.00
_cell.angle_beta   90.00
_cell.angle_gamma   90.00
#
_symmetry.space_group_name_H-M   'P 1'
#
loop_
_entity.id
_entity.type
_entity.pdbx_description
1 polymer ?
#
loop_
_entity_poly.entity_id
_entity_poly.type
_entity_poly.pdbx_seq_one_letter_code
_entity_poly.pdbx_strand_id
1 'polypeptide(L)'
;MAVTANSLASAVTAGAKNEQFGVQANVLQRKILAIGTYDPAKTSVTPLVEQVIFSPEDAGSRYGFGTMLHKLIEKIYSVSPGVPVFALPQEEAVGASEATGNILFAGTATANGTVHIYFGGDKVGTGIAVNTGDTAAEVATAVNAAINAASEIPVSSAVNGTTPEQLDFTAKSAGTWGNDISIEFNLEADEELPAGITTTITDMSGGATNPDMSAALDALGTGDAQNESHYTDIVHGYGQDSTVLDAISTYNGVGDTKTGNYSELVARPFRSLVGDVAAGSAGYSDLITLADGRRLDRTTGVMAVPGSPTHPAYIASIAVSLGARVNNNLAEESLGGPVGTLLPGVYAGARADRWSDDYDNRDAAYKNGIGTTRIKNDAVYISDVVTFYRPVDVSPTTNAYRSYRNISILQNILDAIKSNFEREKWQGFSVVANTDKVSDTESNRKARDAGAVIDDYIALAYAFEGRAWIYSADFSIEELKKSGSVTIRPDGRGFDSVFRFIPSGEGGILDNEAVFDAALTVALGG
;
A
#
# COMPACT_ATOMS: atom_id res chain seq x y z
N MET A 1 -63.23 52.23 5.67
CA MET A 1 -63.11 50.90 6.28
C MET A 1 -61.70 50.82 6.86
N ALA A 2 -61.46 51.33 8.07
CA ALA A 2 -61.62 50.63 9.35
C ALA A 2 -60.79 49.34 9.40
N VAL A 3 -59.63 49.42 10.06
CA VAL A 3 -58.80 48.26 10.41
C VAL A 3 -59.59 47.39 11.40
N THR A 4 -59.94 46.16 11.01
CA THR A 4 -60.56 45.15 11.86
C THR A 4 -59.52 44.19 12.43
N ALA A 5 -59.63 43.88 13.72
CA ALA A 5 -58.63 43.18 14.52
C ALA A 5 -58.65 41.64 14.42
N ASN A 6 -59.05 41.04 13.29
CA ASN A 6 -59.14 39.57 13.17
C ASN A 6 -58.55 39.02 11.86
N SER A 7 -57.34 39.43 11.46
CA SER A 7 -56.51 38.59 10.58
C SER A 7 -55.95 37.44 11.41
N LEU A 8 -56.74 36.37 11.55
CA LEU A 8 -56.27 35.11 12.12
C LEU A 8 -55.31 34.46 11.11
N ALA A 9 -54.07 34.21 11.52
CA ALA A 9 -53.12 33.44 10.73
C ALA A 9 -53.75 32.07 10.39
N SER A 10 -53.91 31.75 9.10
CA SER A 10 -54.61 30.55 8.63
C SER A 10 -53.83 29.25 8.83
N ALA A 11 -52.56 29.32 9.21
CA ALA A 11 -51.78 28.21 9.74
C ALA A 11 -50.49 28.75 10.36
N VAL A 12 -50.06 28.16 11.48
CA VAL A 12 -48.67 28.17 11.90
C VAL A 12 -48.10 26.84 11.43
N THR A 13 -47.25 26.87 10.41
CA THR A 13 -46.47 25.69 10.00
C THR A 13 -45.06 25.84 10.55
N ALA A 14 -44.56 24.76 11.17
CA ALA A 14 -43.17 24.62 11.55
C ALA A 14 -42.63 23.40 10.82
N GLY A 15 -41.50 23.56 10.14
CA GLY A 15 -40.76 22.48 9.51
C GLY A 15 -39.37 22.40 10.12
N ALA A 16 -38.86 21.18 10.27
CA ALA A 16 -37.45 20.95 10.58
C ALA A 16 -36.79 20.37 9.32
N LYS A 17 -35.66 20.96 8.92
CA LYS A 17 -34.73 20.39 7.93
C LYS A 17 -33.44 20.11 8.68
N ASN A 18 -32.86 18.93 8.51
CA ASN A 18 -31.47 18.71 8.92
C ASN A 18 -30.59 19.55 7.99
N GLU A 19 -29.94 20.55 8.53
CA GLU A 19 -28.86 21.26 7.86
C GLU A 19 -27.55 20.97 8.62
N GLN A 20 -26.56 20.40 7.93
CA GLN A 20 -25.24 20.14 8.50
C GLN A 20 -24.46 21.46 8.50
N PHE A 21 -24.56 22.21 9.60
CA PHE A 21 -23.90 23.52 9.74
C PHE A 21 -22.39 23.43 10.02
N GLY A 22 -21.88 22.29 10.48
CA GLY A 22 -20.47 22.13 10.87
C GLY A 22 -19.55 21.74 9.72
N VAL A 23 -18.39 22.41 9.63
CA VAL A 23 -17.21 21.88 8.93
C VAL A 23 -16.73 20.66 9.73
N GLN A 24 -16.53 19.53 9.05
CA GLN A 24 -16.04 18.29 9.68
C GLN A 24 -14.90 17.73 8.84
N ALA A 25 -13.82 17.36 9.50
CA ALA A 25 -12.82 16.46 8.94
C ALA A 25 -13.23 15.05 9.33
N ASN A 26 -13.44 14.15 8.36
CA ASN A 26 -13.69 12.74 8.60
C ASN A 26 -12.52 11.93 8.06
N VAL A 27 -12.20 10.80 8.72
CA VAL A 27 -11.16 9.92 8.20
C VAL A 27 -11.64 9.34 6.88
N LEU A 28 -10.83 9.53 5.84
CA LEU A 28 -11.06 9.00 4.51
C LEU A 28 -11.11 7.47 4.57
N GLN A 29 -12.20 6.89 4.08
CA GLN A 29 -12.31 5.45 3.93
C GLN A 29 -11.27 4.96 2.91
N ARG A 30 -10.50 3.96 3.31
CA ARG A 30 -9.46 3.36 2.48
C ARG A 30 -10.05 2.45 1.44
N LYS A 31 -9.43 2.41 0.27
CA LYS A 31 -9.75 1.48 -0.82
C LYS A 31 -8.45 0.98 -1.44
N ILE A 32 -8.32 -0.33 -1.50
CA ILE A 32 -7.13 -0.99 -2.05
C ILE A 32 -7.48 -1.51 -3.44
N LEU A 33 -6.67 -1.17 -4.43
CA LEU A 33 -6.75 -1.73 -5.78
C LEU A 33 -5.59 -2.71 -6.00
N ALA A 34 -5.91 -3.94 -6.41
CA ALA A 34 -4.94 -4.92 -6.90
C ALA A 34 -4.94 -4.93 -8.43
N ILE A 35 -3.75 -4.76 -9.02
CA ILE A 35 -3.53 -4.84 -10.47
C ILE A 35 -2.62 -6.04 -10.77
N GLY A 36 -3.03 -6.90 -11.68
CA GLY A 36 -2.25 -8.08 -12.03
C GLY A 36 -2.90 -8.94 -13.10
N THR A 37 -2.16 -9.93 -13.59
CA THR A 37 -2.66 -10.86 -14.59
C THR A 37 -3.60 -11.91 -13.98
N TYR A 38 -4.59 -12.32 -14.79
CA TYR A 38 -5.49 -13.41 -14.48
C TYR A 38 -5.25 -14.60 -15.43
N ASP A 39 -5.81 -15.76 -15.10
CA ASP A 39 -5.71 -16.98 -15.89
C ASP A 39 -6.36 -16.79 -17.27
N PRO A 40 -5.61 -16.90 -18.39
CA PRO A 40 -6.15 -16.75 -19.74
C PRO A 40 -7.31 -17.70 -20.07
N ALA A 41 -7.46 -18.81 -19.35
CA ALA A 41 -8.60 -19.72 -19.51
C ALA A 41 -9.93 -19.12 -18.99
N LYS A 42 -9.90 -18.03 -18.21
CA LYS A 42 -11.08 -17.32 -17.70
C LYS A 42 -11.66 -16.35 -18.73
N THR A 43 -12.30 -16.90 -19.77
CA THR A 43 -12.83 -16.12 -20.91
C THR A 43 -14.01 -15.19 -20.57
N SER A 44 -14.57 -15.26 -19.36
CA SER A 44 -15.64 -14.36 -18.90
C SER A 44 -15.13 -13.07 -18.25
N VAL A 45 -13.82 -12.96 -18.03
CA VAL A 45 -13.21 -11.75 -17.47
C VAL A 45 -13.11 -10.71 -18.57
N THR A 46 -13.64 -9.52 -18.30
CA THR A 46 -13.39 -8.34 -19.12
C THR A 46 -12.13 -7.66 -18.58
N PRO A 47 -11.01 -7.65 -19.32
CA PRO A 47 -9.80 -6.99 -18.84
C PRO A 47 -9.99 -5.48 -18.74
N LEU A 48 -9.19 -4.85 -17.88
CA LEU A 48 -9.15 -3.40 -17.67
C LEU A 48 -10.49 -2.80 -17.22
N VAL A 49 -11.32 -3.59 -16.53
CA VAL A 49 -12.55 -3.10 -15.90
C VAL A 49 -12.48 -3.42 -14.41
N GLU A 50 -12.54 -2.39 -13.56
CA GLU A 50 -12.47 -2.61 -12.12
C GLU A 50 -13.66 -3.41 -11.59
N GLN A 51 -13.40 -4.27 -10.62
CA GLN A 51 -14.42 -5.08 -9.96
C GLN A 51 -14.22 -5.07 -8.45
N VAL A 52 -15.31 -4.97 -7.70
CA VAL A 52 -15.31 -5.21 -6.25
C VAL A 52 -15.08 -6.69 -5.99
N ILE A 53 -14.20 -6.98 -5.03
CA ILE A 53 -13.92 -8.32 -4.54
C ILE A 53 -14.52 -8.48 -3.16
N PHE A 54 -15.04 -9.67 -2.88
CA PHE A 54 -15.67 -9.97 -1.59
C PHE A 54 -14.86 -10.93 -0.72
N SER A 55 -14.04 -11.79 -1.33
CA SER A 55 -13.13 -12.69 -0.62
C SER A 55 -12.00 -13.19 -1.54
N PRO A 56 -10.95 -13.84 -0.99
CA PRO A 56 -9.94 -14.53 -1.79
C PRO A 56 -10.55 -15.58 -2.74
N GLU A 57 -11.54 -16.34 -2.29
CA GLU A 57 -12.20 -17.40 -3.08
C GLU A 57 -13.02 -16.82 -4.25
N ASP A 58 -13.62 -15.65 -4.06
CA ASP A 58 -14.28 -14.89 -5.14
C ASP A 58 -13.26 -14.50 -6.22
N ALA A 59 -12.10 -13.98 -5.82
CA ALA A 59 -11.02 -13.67 -6.75
C ALA A 59 -10.48 -14.91 -7.47
N GLY A 60 -10.24 -16.01 -6.76
CA GLY A 60 -9.74 -17.26 -7.38
C GLY A 60 -10.75 -17.86 -8.36
N SER A 61 -12.03 -17.77 -8.03
CA SER A 61 -13.12 -18.21 -8.91
C SER A 61 -13.20 -17.37 -10.19
N ARG A 62 -13.02 -16.04 -10.10
CA ARG A 62 -13.08 -15.12 -11.25
C ARG A 62 -11.81 -15.13 -12.10
N TYR A 63 -10.64 -15.10 -11.46
CA TYR A 63 -9.35 -14.80 -12.09
C TYR A 63 -8.38 -15.98 -12.12
N GLY A 64 -8.77 -17.14 -11.59
CA GLY A 64 -7.94 -18.34 -11.52
C GLY A 64 -7.21 -18.46 -10.19
N PHE A 65 -7.24 -19.64 -9.57
CA PHE A 65 -6.53 -19.88 -8.33
C PHE A 65 -5.03 -20.00 -8.57
N GLY A 66 -4.24 -19.35 -7.71
CA GLY A 66 -2.79 -19.34 -7.79
C GLY A 66 -2.20 -18.35 -8.80
N THR A 67 -3.02 -17.61 -9.56
CA THR A 67 -2.52 -16.57 -10.48
C THR A 67 -2.08 -15.33 -9.72
N MET A 68 -1.25 -14.50 -10.36
CA MET A 68 -0.73 -13.25 -9.79
C MET A 68 -1.83 -12.44 -9.09
N LEU A 69 -2.92 -12.09 -9.80
CA LEU A 69 -3.99 -11.27 -9.23
C LEU A 69 -4.67 -11.94 -8.03
N HIS A 70 -4.92 -13.26 -8.10
CA HIS A 70 -5.47 -14.00 -6.97
C HIS A 70 -4.56 -13.93 -5.74
N LYS A 71 -3.26 -14.17 -5.92
CA LYS A 71 -2.30 -14.16 -4.81
C LYS A 71 -2.18 -12.78 -4.18
N LEU A 72 -2.13 -11.70 -4.96
CA LEU A 72 -2.12 -10.33 -4.41
C LEU A 72 -3.35 -10.09 -3.52
N ILE A 73 -4.53 -10.48 -4.00
CA ILE A 73 -5.80 -10.31 -3.27
C ILE A 73 -5.83 -11.16 -2.00
N GLU A 74 -5.41 -12.42 -2.07
CA GLU A 74 -5.30 -13.31 -0.91
C GLU A 74 -4.45 -12.66 0.20
N LYS A 75 -3.28 -12.11 -0.18
CA LYS A 75 -2.39 -11.42 0.77
C LYS A 75 -2.98 -10.13 1.33
N ILE A 76 -3.73 -9.36 0.53
CA ILE A 76 -4.49 -8.20 1.02
C ILE A 76 -5.48 -8.63 2.11
N TYR A 77 -6.34 -9.61 1.81
CA TYR A 77 -7.40 -10.06 2.72
C TYR A 77 -6.87 -10.69 4.01
N SER A 78 -5.66 -11.26 3.98
CA SER A 78 -5.02 -11.83 5.17
C SER A 78 -4.82 -10.81 6.29
N VAL A 79 -4.75 -9.52 5.97
CA VAL A 79 -4.44 -8.46 6.94
C VAL A 79 -5.36 -7.25 6.93
N SER A 80 -6.27 -7.05 5.97
CA SER A 80 -7.12 -5.85 5.92
C SER A 80 -8.63 -6.13 6.05
N PRO A 81 -9.10 -6.74 7.15
CA PRO A 81 -10.54 -6.88 7.37
C PRO A 81 -11.21 -5.50 7.44
N GLY A 82 -12.31 -5.34 6.70
CA GLY A 82 -13.11 -4.12 6.70
C GLY A 82 -12.61 -2.99 5.78
N VAL A 83 -11.54 -3.21 5.02
CA VAL A 83 -11.13 -2.31 3.94
C VAL A 83 -11.65 -2.85 2.60
N PRO A 84 -12.44 -2.08 1.82
CA PRO A 84 -12.86 -2.48 0.49
C PRO A 84 -11.67 -2.79 -0.45
N VAL A 85 -11.75 -3.94 -1.11
CA VAL A 85 -10.74 -4.43 -2.06
C VAL A 85 -11.34 -4.49 -3.46
N PHE A 86 -10.57 -4.00 -4.42
CA PHE A 86 -10.92 -3.98 -5.83
C PHE A 86 -9.83 -4.67 -6.63
N ALA A 87 -10.21 -5.25 -7.76
CA ALA A 87 -9.29 -5.84 -8.72
C ALA A 87 -9.43 -5.14 -10.07
N LEU A 88 -8.30 -4.87 -10.72
CA LEU A 88 -8.25 -4.48 -12.12
C LEU A 88 -7.49 -5.58 -12.89
N PRO A 89 -8.21 -6.51 -13.54
CA PRO A 89 -7.59 -7.63 -14.22
C PRO A 89 -6.89 -7.19 -15.51
N GLN A 90 -5.66 -7.65 -15.72
CA GLN A 90 -4.93 -7.48 -16.99
C GLN A 90 -4.79 -8.81 -17.71
N GLU A 91 -4.93 -8.80 -19.03
CA GLU A 91 -4.46 -9.92 -19.86
C GLU A 91 -2.94 -10.04 -19.77
N GLU A 92 -2.43 -11.25 -19.95
CA GLU A 92 -0.98 -11.45 -20.12
C GLU A 92 -0.50 -10.76 -21.40
N ALA A 93 0.74 -10.25 -21.39
CA ALA A 93 1.28 -9.56 -22.55
C ALA A 93 1.48 -10.51 -23.74
N VAL A 94 1.31 -10.00 -24.96
CA VAL A 94 1.60 -10.77 -26.17
C VAL A 94 3.09 -11.16 -26.17
N GLY A 95 3.36 -12.46 -26.22
CA GLY A 95 4.73 -12.98 -26.15
C GLY A 95 5.33 -13.01 -24.74
N ALA A 96 4.50 -12.88 -23.70
CA ALA A 96 4.91 -13.19 -22.34
C ALA A 96 5.34 -14.65 -22.22
N SER A 97 6.30 -14.90 -21.34
CA SER A 97 6.81 -16.24 -21.02
C SER A 97 6.63 -16.52 -19.54
N GLU A 98 6.32 -17.78 -19.23
CA GLU A 98 6.21 -18.27 -17.86
C GLU A 98 7.60 -18.61 -17.33
N ALA A 99 7.86 -18.28 -16.06
CA ALA A 99 9.07 -18.75 -15.40
C ALA A 99 8.99 -20.26 -15.17
N THR A 100 10.14 -20.93 -15.28
CA THR A 100 10.26 -22.37 -15.03
C THR A 100 11.39 -22.65 -14.06
N GLY A 101 11.25 -23.72 -13.29
CA GLY A 101 12.20 -24.22 -12.31
C GLY A 101 12.00 -25.71 -12.11
N ASN A 102 12.82 -26.36 -11.28
CA ASN A 102 12.65 -27.79 -11.01
C ASN A 102 13.23 -28.21 -9.66
N ILE A 103 12.80 -29.38 -9.21
CA ILE A 103 13.46 -30.14 -8.15
C ILE A 103 13.88 -31.49 -8.69
N LEU A 104 15.15 -31.85 -8.49
CA LEU A 104 15.65 -33.21 -8.69
C LEU A 104 15.72 -33.93 -7.33
N PHE A 105 14.93 -34.98 -7.16
CA PHE A 105 14.99 -35.86 -5.99
C PHE A 105 16.06 -36.93 -6.20
N ALA A 106 16.73 -37.34 -5.12
CA ALA A 106 17.68 -38.45 -5.14
C ALA A 106 17.59 -39.29 -3.87
N GLY A 107 17.94 -40.57 -4.01
CA GLY A 107 17.99 -41.54 -2.91
C GLY A 107 16.73 -42.38 -2.75
N THR A 108 16.62 -43.00 -1.56
CA THR A 108 15.49 -43.86 -1.16
C THR A 108 15.22 -43.62 0.31
N ALA A 109 13.96 -43.44 0.68
CA ALA A 109 13.56 -43.19 2.05
C ALA A 109 13.94 -44.38 2.96
N THR A 110 14.70 -44.10 4.00
CA THR A 110 15.17 -45.07 5.01
C THR A 110 14.32 -45.08 6.27
N ALA A 111 13.44 -44.09 6.42
CA ALA A 111 12.45 -43.98 7.47
C ALA A 111 11.19 -43.30 6.91
N ASN A 112 10.04 -43.50 7.56
CA ASN A 112 8.85 -42.74 7.27
C ASN A 112 9.07 -41.26 7.64
N GLY A 113 8.54 -40.35 6.83
CA GLY A 113 8.63 -38.92 7.08
C GLY A 113 7.61 -38.14 6.24
N THR A 114 7.73 -36.83 6.28
CA THR A 114 6.86 -35.92 5.54
C THR A 114 7.72 -34.91 4.80
N VAL A 115 7.43 -34.69 3.52
CA VAL A 115 8.02 -33.60 2.74
C VAL A 115 7.14 -32.37 2.88
N HIS A 116 7.74 -31.25 3.29
CA HIS A 116 7.10 -29.93 3.33
C HIS A 116 7.78 -29.03 2.30
N ILE A 117 7.03 -28.62 1.28
CA ILE A 117 7.50 -27.75 0.20
C ILE A 117 6.70 -26.45 0.19
N TYR A 118 7.39 -25.35 -0.13
CA TYR A 118 6.87 -24.00 -0.13
C TYR A 118 7.18 -23.33 -1.47
N PHE A 119 6.24 -22.52 -1.97
CA PHE A 119 6.42 -21.70 -3.17
C PHE A 119 6.14 -20.24 -2.86
N GLY A 120 7.15 -19.37 -2.96
CA GLY A 120 7.01 -17.95 -2.62
C GLY A 120 6.54 -17.71 -1.18
N GLY A 121 6.86 -18.64 -0.27
CA GLY A 121 6.41 -18.68 1.13
C GLY A 121 5.08 -19.40 1.38
N ASP A 122 4.38 -19.90 0.36
CA ASP A 122 3.12 -20.64 0.56
C ASP A 122 3.36 -22.14 0.66
N LYS A 123 2.89 -22.75 1.76
CA LYS A 123 3.01 -24.18 2.03
C LYS A 123 2.09 -25.02 1.15
N VAL A 124 2.60 -26.10 0.56
CA VAL A 124 1.80 -27.05 -0.20
C VAL A 124 1.07 -28.02 0.73
N GLY A 125 -0.22 -27.75 0.97
CA GLY A 125 -1.09 -28.60 1.79
C GLY A 125 -0.57 -28.78 3.22
N THR A 126 -0.88 -29.92 3.83
CA THR A 126 -0.43 -30.26 5.20
C THR A 126 0.90 -31.03 5.24
N GLY A 127 1.58 -31.19 4.11
CA GLY A 127 2.74 -32.06 3.93
C GLY A 127 2.44 -33.35 3.17
N ILE A 128 3.47 -33.91 2.53
CA ILE A 128 3.38 -35.09 1.65
C ILE A 128 4.04 -36.27 2.36
N ALA A 129 3.27 -37.29 2.69
CA ALA A 129 3.79 -38.48 3.38
C ALA A 129 4.74 -39.29 2.46
N VAL A 130 5.87 -39.70 3.01
CA VAL A 130 6.86 -40.57 2.37
C VAL A 130 7.10 -41.77 3.28
N ASN A 131 6.99 -42.97 2.72
CA ASN A 131 7.16 -44.21 3.44
C ASN A 131 8.59 -44.75 3.26
N THR A 132 9.01 -45.56 4.23
CA THR A 132 10.27 -46.31 4.13
C THR A 132 10.25 -47.19 2.87
N GLY A 133 11.27 -47.06 2.03
CA GLY A 133 11.39 -47.77 0.77
C GLY A 133 10.97 -46.96 -0.47
N ASP A 134 10.28 -45.83 -0.29
CA ASP A 134 9.89 -44.97 -1.41
C ASP A 134 11.16 -44.41 -2.10
N THR A 135 11.20 -44.60 -3.41
CA THR A 135 12.26 -44.10 -4.29
C THR A 135 12.06 -42.63 -4.63
N ALA A 136 13.12 -41.96 -5.09
CA ALA A 136 13.05 -40.56 -5.54
C ALA A 136 11.93 -40.31 -6.58
N ALA A 137 11.69 -41.24 -7.50
CA ALA A 137 10.61 -41.12 -8.50
C ALA A 137 9.21 -41.25 -7.90
N GLU A 138 9.03 -42.12 -6.90
CA GLU A 138 7.76 -42.24 -6.16
C GLU A 138 7.49 -40.99 -5.34
N VAL A 139 8.52 -40.43 -4.68
CA VAL A 139 8.43 -39.15 -3.97
C VAL A 139 8.08 -38.02 -4.93
N ALA A 140 8.76 -37.89 -6.08
CA ALA A 140 8.45 -36.88 -7.09
C ALA A 140 6.99 -36.97 -7.57
N THR A 141 6.49 -38.19 -7.80
CA THR A 141 5.09 -38.44 -8.19
C THR A 141 4.11 -38.03 -7.10
N ALA A 142 4.39 -38.33 -5.83
CA ALA A 142 3.55 -37.94 -4.71
C ALA A 142 3.51 -36.43 -4.50
N VAL A 143 4.66 -35.75 -4.58
CA VAL A 143 4.76 -34.29 -4.50
C VAL A 143 4.03 -33.63 -5.67
N ASN A 144 4.18 -34.16 -6.89
CA ASN A 144 3.44 -33.68 -8.07
C ASN A 144 1.92 -33.69 -7.86
N ALA A 145 1.39 -34.79 -7.30
CA ALA A 145 -0.03 -34.93 -7.03
C ALA A 145 -0.51 -33.93 -5.97
N ALA A 146 0.28 -33.71 -4.92
CA ALA A 146 -0.04 -32.75 -3.87
C ALA A 146 -0.07 -31.31 -4.37
N ILE A 147 0.90 -30.90 -5.20
CA ILE A 147 0.94 -29.56 -5.80
C ILE A 147 -0.27 -29.34 -6.69
N ASN A 148 -0.59 -30.30 -7.58
CA ASN A 148 -1.72 -30.17 -8.49
C ASN A 148 -3.09 -30.23 -7.77
N ALA A 149 -3.15 -30.79 -6.56
CA ALA A 149 -4.34 -30.72 -5.70
C ALA A 149 -4.47 -29.38 -4.96
N ALA A 150 -3.36 -28.68 -4.70
CA ALA A 150 -3.32 -27.39 -4.02
C ALA A 150 -3.46 -26.25 -5.05
N SER A 151 -4.69 -25.97 -5.49
CA SER A 151 -4.96 -25.01 -6.57
C SER A 151 -4.46 -23.59 -6.33
N GLU A 152 -4.25 -23.18 -5.08
CA GLU A 152 -3.81 -21.83 -4.68
C GLU A 152 -2.29 -21.60 -4.77
N ILE A 153 -1.52 -22.66 -5.03
CA ILE A 153 -0.07 -22.57 -5.21
C ILE A 153 0.25 -21.88 -6.55
N PRO A 154 1.26 -21.00 -6.62
CA PRO A 154 1.50 -20.14 -7.78
C PRO A 154 2.15 -20.83 -8.98
N VAL A 155 2.39 -22.14 -8.90
CA VAL A 155 2.98 -22.96 -9.97
C VAL A 155 2.09 -24.14 -10.33
N SER A 156 2.25 -24.61 -11.56
CA SER A 156 1.85 -25.95 -11.99
C SER A 156 3.07 -26.86 -11.95
N SER A 157 2.84 -28.17 -11.83
CA SER A 157 3.89 -29.17 -11.63
C SER A 157 3.69 -30.37 -12.55
N ALA A 158 4.78 -30.90 -13.12
CA ALA A 158 4.79 -32.11 -13.92
C ALA A 158 6.07 -32.93 -13.69
N VAL A 159 5.93 -34.25 -13.54
CA VAL A 159 7.08 -35.17 -13.50
C VAL A 159 7.77 -35.14 -14.87
N ASN A 160 9.09 -35.00 -14.90
CA ASN A 160 9.85 -34.90 -16.14
C ASN A 160 9.73 -36.19 -16.96
N GLY A 161 9.48 -36.05 -18.26
CA GLY A 161 9.26 -37.20 -19.16
C GLY A 161 10.49 -38.07 -19.43
N THR A 162 11.70 -37.59 -19.11
CA THR A 162 12.97 -38.31 -19.30
C THR A 162 13.58 -38.74 -17.97
N THR A 163 13.49 -37.90 -16.94
CA THR A 163 14.08 -38.10 -15.61
C THR A 163 12.95 -38.24 -14.57
N PRO A 164 12.45 -39.44 -14.27
CA PRO A 164 11.24 -39.63 -13.45
C PRO A 164 11.37 -39.15 -11.99
N GLU A 165 12.59 -38.96 -11.49
CA GLU A 165 12.91 -38.36 -10.19
C GLU A 165 12.95 -36.82 -10.20
N GLN A 166 12.77 -36.18 -11.36
CA GLN A 166 12.73 -34.73 -11.50
C GLN A 166 11.28 -34.24 -11.62
N LEU A 167 11.00 -33.13 -10.93
CA LEU A 167 9.73 -32.43 -10.95
C LEU A 167 9.92 -31.04 -11.54
N ASP A 168 9.29 -30.78 -12.69
CA ASP A 168 9.35 -29.50 -13.39
C ASP A 168 8.18 -28.61 -12.96
N PHE A 169 8.46 -27.33 -12.77
CA PHE A 169 7.49 -26.31 -12.39
C PHE A 169 7.38 -25.22 -13.43
N THR A 170 6.16 -24.74 -13.63
CA THR A 170 5.85 -23.59 -14.48
C THR A 170 4.96 -22.63 -13.70
N ALA A 171 5.35 -21.35 -13.62
CA ALA A 171 4.54 -20.31 -12.99
C ALA A 171 3.18 -20.18 -13.67
N LYS A 172 2.10 -20.05 -12.91
CA LYS A 172 0.72 -19.91 -13.44
C LYS A 172 0.43 -18.56 -14.08
N SER A 173 1.36 -17.63 -14.02
CA SER A 173 1.23 -16.31 -14.60
C SER A 173 2.51 -15.98 -15.34
N ALA A 174 2.38 -15.68 -16.63
CA ALA A 174 3.49 -15.24 -17.46
C ALA A 174 3.97 -13.83 -17.06
N GLY A 175 5.20 -13.50 -17.44
CA GLY A 175 5.87 -12.26 -17.07
C GLY A 175 6.91 -12.46 -15.98
N THR A 176 7.44 -11.37 -15.44
CA THR A 176 8.60 -11.42 -14.53
C THR A 176 8.26 -11.92 -13.13
N TRP A 177 6.98 -11.88 -12.73
CA TRP A 177 6.50 -12.29 -11.41
C TRP A 177 6.92 -13.72 -11.04
N GLY A 178 6.86 -14.65 -11.99
CA GLY A 178 7.22 -16.04 -11.74
C GLY A 178 8.69 -16.25 -11.32
N ASN A 179 9.59 -15.32 -11.65
CA ASN A 179 11.01 -15.42 -11.30
C ASN A 179 11.25 -15.22 -9.79
N ASP A 180 10.33 -14.53 -9.11
CA ASP A 180 10.43 -14.25 -7.67
C ASP A 180 9.71 -15.32 -6.83
N ILE A 181 9.21 -16.39 -7.44
CA ILE A 181 8.66 -17.54 -6.73
C ILE A 181 9.83 -18.41 -6.26
N SER A 182 10.18 -18.27 -4.98
CA SER A 182 11.12 -19.18 -4.32
C SER A 182 10.59 -20.61 -4.29
N ILE A 183 11.49 -21.58 -4.27
CA ILE A 183 11.19 -23.00 -4.04
C ILE A 183 11.96 -23.41 -2.79
N GLU A 184 11.26 -23.77 -1.73
CA GLU A 184 11.90 -24.06 -0.44
C GLU A 184 11.34 -25.33 0.19
N PHE A 185 12.17 -25.96 1.02
CA PHE A 185 11.74 -27.03 1.91
C PHE A 185 11.86 -26.59 3.36
N ASN A 186 10.96 -27.11 4.20
CA ASN A 186 11.15 -27.10 5.65
C ASN A 186 11.38 -25.70 6.26
N LEU A 187 10.53 -24.73 5.92
CA LEU A 187 10.63 -23.37 6.46
C LEU A 187 10.27 -23.28 7.95
N GLU A 188 9.60 -24.29 8.51
CA GLU A 188 9.23 -24.36 9.93
C GLU A 188 10.22 -25.24 10.73
N ALA A 189 10.38 -24.93 12.02
CA ALA A 189 11.45 -25.49 12.86
C ALA A 189 11.38 -27.01 13.10
N ASP A 190 10.23 -27.64 12.90
CA ASP A 190 9.98 -29.08 13.09
C ASP A 190 9.93 -29.86 11.77
N GLU A 191 10.34 -29.24 10.67
CA GLU A 191 10.31 -29.84 9.34
C GLU A 191 11.70 -30.30 8.91
N GLU A 192 11.79 -31.53 8.41
CA GLU A 192 13.01 -32.09 7.84
C GLU A 192 12.64 -33.04 6.70
N LEU A 193 13.51 -33.14 5.68
CA LEU A 193 13.32 -34.12 4.62
C LEU A 193 13.40 -35.55 5.19
N PRO A 194 12.60 -36.50 4.69
CA PRO A 194 12.69 -37.90 5.10
C PRO A 194 14.11 -38.45 4.93
N ALA A 195 14.60 -39.17 5.95
CA ALA A 195 15.96 -39.68 5.97
C ALA A 195 16.27 -40.54 4.72
N GLY A 196 17.34 -40.24 4.00
CA GLY A 196 17.74 -40.94 2.77
C GLY A 196 17.22 -40.32 1.47
N ILE A 197 16.36 -39.29 1.55
CA ILE A 197 15.98 -38.43 0.43
C ILE A 197 16.82 -37.15 0.45
N THR A 198 17.30 -36.74 -0.72
CA THR A 198 17.98 -35.46 -0.94
C THR A 198 17.37 -34.75 -2.14
N THR A 199 17.52 -33.44 -2.22
CA THR A 199 16.96 -32.62 -3.29
C THR A 199 18.00 -31.65 -3.84
N THR A 200 17.88 -31.34 -5.14
CA THR A 200 18.57 -30.22 -5.78
C THR A 200 17.52 -29.33 -6.41
N ILE A 201 17.54 -28.05 -6.06
CA ILE A 201 16.58 -27.04 -6.54
C ILE A 201 17.24 -26.27 -7.68
N THR A 202 16.49 -26.09 -8.77
CA THR A 202 16.77 -25.08 -9.79
C THR A 202 15.73 -23.98 -9.63
N ASP A 203 16.18 -22.78 -9.29
CA ASP A 203 15.31 -21.63 -9.05
C ASP A 203 14.45 -21.28 -10.27
N MET A 204 13.28 -20.71 -10.00
CA MET A 204 12.36 -20.23 -11.05
C MET A 204 13.02 -19.09 -11.83
N SER A 205 13.06 -19.21 -13.16
CA SER A 205 13.63 -18.17 -14.01
C SER A 205 13.03 -18.19 -15.42
N GLY A 206 13.36 -17.18 -16.23
CA GLY A 206 12.98 -17.09 -17.64
C GLY A 206 11.61 -16.45 -17.91
N GLY A 207 10.86 -16.08 -16.87
CA GLY A 207 9.64 -15.31 -17.02
C GLY A 207 9.94 -13.90 -17.51
N ALA A 208 9.29 -13.46 -18.58
CA ALA A 208 9.57 -12.18 -19.23
C ALA A 208 8.33 -11.55 -19.87
N THR A 209 8.42 -10.24 -20.08
CA THR A 209 7.41 -9.36 -20.68
C THR A 209 6.17 -9.20 -19.80
N ASN A 210 6.10 -8.07 -19.09
CA ASN A 210 4.93 -7.68 -18.31
C ASN A 210 3.88 -6.96 -19.19
N PRO A 211 2.59 -7.02 -18.84
CA PRO A 211 1.57 -6.16 -19.43
C PRO A 211 1.89 -4.67 -19.24
N ASP A 212 1.37 -3.84 -20.14
CA ASP A 212 1.51 -2.40 -20.05
C ASP A 212 0.68 -1.84 -18.87
N MET A 213 1.37 -1.33 -17.85
CA MET A 213 0.74 -0.71 -16.68
C MET A 213 -0.01 0.58 -17.04
N SER A 214 0.39 1.30 -18.09
CA SER A 214 -0.28 2.55 -18.48
C SER A 214 -1.71 2.28 -18.97
N ALA A 215 -1.93 1.17 -19.68
CA ALA A 215 -3.26 0.75 -20.13
C ALA A 215 -4.20 0.47 -18.94
N ALA A 216 -3.69 -0.13 -17.86
CA ALA A 216 -4.44 -0.33 -16.63
C ALA A 216 -4.78 1.00 -15.94
N LEU A 217 -3.80 1.89 -15.81
CA LEU A 217 -4.02 3.19 -15.16
C LEU A 217 -4.99 4.07 -15.96
N ASP A 218 -4.90 4.08 -17.29
CA ASP A 218 -5.82 4.81 -18.17
C ASP A 218 -7.27 4.31 -18.04
N ALA A 219 -7.46 3.02 -17.78
CA ALA A 219 -8.78 2.43 -17.57
C ALA A 219 -9.45 2.91 -16.27
N LEU A 220 -8.67 3.33 -15.27
CA LEU A 220 -9.18 3.98 -14.06
C LEU A 220 -9.64 5.43 -14.31
N GLY A 221 -9.46 5.93 -15.54
CA GLY A 221 -9.82 7.27 -15.99
C GLY A 221 -8.62 8.17 -16.19
N THR A 222 -8.80 9.20 -17.04
CA THR A 222 -7.81 10.27 -17.28
C THR A 222 -8.48 11.64 -17.10
N GLY A 223 -7.71 12.64 -16.66
CA GLY A 223 -8.24 13.98 -16.41
C GLY A 223 -9.37 13.99 -15.37
N ASP A 224 -10.49 14.63 -15.68
CA ASP A 224 -11.63 14.74 -14.75
C ASP A 224 -12.24 13.39 -14.39
N ALA A 225 -12.14 12.37 -15.26
CA ALA A 225 -12.67 11.02 -15.01
C ALA A 225 -11.90 10.28 -13.90
N GLN A 226 -10.66 10.71 -13.57
CA GLN A 226 -9.92 10.20 -12.41
C GLN A 226 -10.67 10.46 -11.08
N ASN A 227 -11.63 11.41 -11.07
CA ASN A 227 -12.48 11.67 -9.92
C ASN A 227 -13.57 10.62 -9.69
N GLU A 228 -13.78 9.64 -10.57
CA GLU A 228 -14.80 8.60 -10.32
C GLU A 228 -14.21 7.44 -9.51
N SER A 229 -12.95 7.10 -9.80
CA SER A 229 -12.22 5.97 -9.20
C SER A 229 -11.20 6.43 -8.15
N HIS A 230 -11.66 6.84 -6.96
CA HIS A 230 -10.78 7.20 -5.84
C HIS A 230 -10.25 5.97 -5.11
N TYR A 231 -9.05 5.51 -5.46
CA TYR A 231 -8.29 4.54 -4.67
C TYR A 231 -7.29 5.25 -3.77
N THR A 232 -7.08 4.74 -2.55
CA THR A 232 -6.10 5.30 -1.61
C THR A 232 -4.76 4.57 -1.66
N ASP A 233 -4.79 3.31 -2.09
CA ASP A 233 -3.68 2.39 -2.04
C ASP A 233 -3.74 1.44 -3.26
N ILE A 234 -2.59 1.22 -3.92
CA ILE A 234 -2.46 0.32 -5.07
C ILE A 234 -1.35 -0.71 -4.82
N VAL A 235 -1.64 -1.97 -5.13
CA VAL A 235 -0.68 -3.08 -5.15
C VAL A 235 -0.63 -3.70 -6.55
N HIS A 236 0.55 -4.14 -6.98
CA HIS A 236 0.73 -4.82 -8.26
C HIS A 236 1.78 -5.93 -8.18
N GLY A 237 1.73 -6.87 -9.13
CA GLY A 237 2.63 -8.03 -9.16
C GLY A 237 3.94 -7.82 -9.92
N TYR A 238 4.09 -6.75 -10.70
CA TYR A 238 5.23 -6.57 -11.61
C TYR A 238 6.56 -6.13 -10.98
N GLY A 239 6.69 -6.22 -9.64
CA GLY A 239 7.94 -6.00 -8.93
C GLY A 239 8.56 -4.62 -9.18
N GLN A 240 9.89 -4.59 -9.31
CA GLN A 240 10.69 -3.36 -9.42
C GLN A 240 10.91 -2.90 -10.87
N ASP A 241 10.07 -3.34 -11.82
CA ASP A 241 10.16 -2.95 -13.24
C ASP A 241 10.05 -1.42 -13.38
N SER A 242 11.11 -0.78 -13.89
CA SER A 242 11.18 0.67 -13.98
C SER A 242 10.05 1.26 -14.83
N THR A 243 9.62 0.57 -15.89
CA THR A 243 8.56 1.07 -16.78
C THR A 243 7.20 1.08 -16.09
N VAL A 244 6.93 0.05 -15.28
CA VAL A 244 5.71 -0.04 -14.45
C VAL A 244 5.71 1.05 -13.39
N LEU A 245 6.82 1.18 -12.66
CA LEU A 245 6.93 2.17 -11.60
C LEU A 245 6.84 3.61 -12.15
N ASP A 246 7.41 3.87 -13.33
CA ASP A 246 7.34 5.19 -13.99
C ASP A 246 5.91 5.53 -14.42
N ALA A 247 5.15 4.55 -14.93
CA ALA A 247 3.74 4.72 -15.27
C ALA A 247 2.90 5.08 -14.03
N ILE A 248 3.10 4.34 -12.93
CA ILE A 248 2.42 4.60 -11.65
C ILE A 248 2.75 6.00 -11.12
N SER A 249 4.04 6.37 -11.12
CA SER A 249 4.48 7.70 -10.66
C SER A 249 3.91 8.82 -11.53
N THR A 250 3.85 8.63 -12.84
CA THR A 250 3.27 9.58 -13.82
C THR A 250 1.77 9.77 -13.60
N TYR A 251 1.02 8.69 -13.49
CA TYR A 251 -0.43 8.75 -13.31
C TYR A 251 -0.82 9.42 -11.99
N ASN A 252 -0.13 9.08 -10.90
CA ASN A 252 -0.39 9.70 -9.61
C ASN A 252 0.14 11.14 -9.54
N GLY A 253 1.27 11.42 -10.19
CA GLY A 253 1.89 12.73 -10.35
C GLY A 253 3.34 12.75 -9.85
N VAL A 254 4.30 12.92 -10.77
CA VAL A 254 5.76 12.92 -10.49
C VAL A 254 6.23 14.21 -9.82
N GLY A 255 7.26 14.13 -8.98
CA GLY A 255 7.94 15.32 -8.45
C GLY A 255 7.07 16.12 -7.48
N ASP A 256 7.40 17.40 -7.26
CA ASP A 256 6.53 18.33 -6.52
C ASP A 256 5.71 19.20 -7.47
N THR A 257 4.93 18.57 -8.36
CA THR A 257 4.09 19.27 -9.34
C THR A 257 2.60 19.03 -9.11
N LYS A 258 1.74 19.92 -9.61
CA LYS A 258 0.28 19.79 -9.53
C LYS A 258 -0.28 19.02 -10.74
N THR A 259 0.18 17.78 -10.93
CA THR A 259 -0.14 16.93 -12.08
C THR A 259 -0.68 15.57 -11.62
N GLY A 260 -1.31 14.83 -12.54
CA GLY A 260 -1.94 13.55 -12.23
C GLY A 260 -3.00 13.69 -11.13
N ASN A 261 -3.02 12.71 -10.23
CA ASN A 261 -3.89 12.72 -9.06
C ASN A 261 -3.58 13.83 -8.04
N TYR A 262 -2.38 14.41 -8.06
CA TYR A 262 -2.02 15.59 -7.27
C TYR A 262 -2.45 16.93 -7.93
N SER A 263 -3.05 16.90 -9.12
CA SER A 263 -3.60 18.11 -9.73
C SER A 263 -4.78 18.67 -8.92
N GLU A 264 -4.98 19.99 -8.99
CA GLU A 264 -6.05 20.68 -8.26
C GLU A 264 -7.45 20.25 -8.68
N LEU A 265 -7.61 19.70 -9.89
CA LEU A 265 -8.88 19.18 -10.42
C LEU A 265 -9.21 17.80 -9.85
N VAL A 266 -8.19 16.98 -9.59
CA VAL A 266 -8.35 15.59 -9.13
C VAL A 266 -8.25 15.52 -7.60
N ALA A 267 -7.10 15.90 -7.04
CA ALA A 267 -6.80 15.93 -5.61
C ALA A 267 -7.06 14.61 -4.88
N ARG A 268 -6.73 13.48 -5.51
CA ARG A 268 -6.98 12.11 -5.04
C ARG A 268 -5.77 11.18 -5.22
N PRO A 269 -4.60 11.55 -4.66
CA PRO A 269 -3.40 10.72 -4.80
C PRO A 269 -3.57 9.39 -4.08
N PHE A 270 -2.92 8.34 -4.58
CA PHE A 270 -2.79 7.06 -3.89
C PHE A 270 -1.35 6.79 -3.47
N ARG A 271 -1.17 5.72 -2.70
CA ARG A 271 0.13 5.19 -2.28
C ARG A 271 0.38 3.83 -2.91
N SER A 272 1.64 3.47 -3.11
CA SER A 272 2.02 2.11 -3.55
C SER A 272 3.33 1.67 -2.91
N LEU A 273 3.51 0.36 -2.75
CA LEU A 273 4.78 -0.24 -2.34
C LEU A 273 5.11 -1.42 -3.26
N VAL A 274 6.40 -1.64 -3.47
CA VAL A 274 6.94 -2.90 -3.99
C VAL A 274 7.75 -3.62 -2.91
N GLY A 275 8.00 -4.91 -3.09
CA GLY A 275 8.80 -5.69 -2.18
C GLY A 275 10.24 -5.82 -2.69
N ASP A 276 11.15 -6.11 -1.77
CA ASP A 276 12.51 -6.51 -2.07
C ASP A 276 12.94 -7.62 -1.12
N VAL A 277 13.60 -8.64 -1.67
CA VAL A 277 14.16 -9.75 -0.90
C VAL A 277 15.66 -9.95 -1.17
N ALA A 278 16.31 -8.98 -1.82
CA ALA A 278 17.68 -9.11 -2.27
C ALA A 278 18.63 -9.26 -1.06
N ALA A 279 19.41 -10.35 -1.08
CA ALA A 279 20.22 -10.80 0.03
C ALA A 279 21.58 -10.09 0.13
N GLY A 280 22.05 -9.91 1.36
CA GLY A 280 23.42 -9.49 1.66
C GLY A 280 23.80 -8.11 1.11
N SER A 281 25.10 -7.84 1.05
CA SER A 281 25.63 -6.52 0.65
C SER A 281 25.41 -6.19 -0.83
N ALA A 282 25.36 -7.20 -1.70
CA ALA A 282 25.05 -7.02 -3.12
C ALA A 282 23.60 -6.54 -3.29
N GLY A 283 22.63 -7.27 -2.72
CA GLY A 283 21.23 -6.88 -2.76
C GLY A 283 20.96 -5.51 -2.13
N TYR A 284 21.63 -5.21 -1.00
CA TYR A 284 21.59 -3.88 -0.40
C TYR A 284 22.04 -2.78 -1.38
N SER A 285 23.15 -3.00 -2.10
CA SER A 285 23.72 -2.02 -3.04
C SER A 285 22.83 -1.81 -4.27
N ASP A 286 22.24 -2.89 -4.78
CA ASP A 286 21.31 -2.85 -5.91
C ASP A 286 20.03 -2.08 -5.53
N LEU A 287 19.52 -2.29 -4.32
CA LEU A 287 18.33 -1.59 -3.82
C LEU A 287 18.57 -0.08 -3.63
N ILE A 288 19.76 0.31 -3.16
CA ILE A 288 20.17 1.72 -3.09
C ILE A 288 20.21 2.34 -4.50
N THR A 289 20.75 1.61 -5.48
CA THR A 289 20.81 2.05 -6.87
C THR A 289 19.42 2.26 -7.47
N LEU A 290 18.49 1.31 -7.25
CA LEU A 290 17.08 1.48 -7.63
C LEU A 290 16.51 2.74 -7.02
N ALA A 291 16.66 2.91 -5.70
CA ALA A 291 16.09 4.06 -5.01
C ALA A 291 16.67 5.37 -5.56
N ASP A 292 17.98 5.45 -5.86
CA ASP A 292 18.64 6.65 -6.40
C ASP A 292 18.15 7.01 -7.80
N GLY A 293 17.71 6.03 -8.59
CA GLY A 293 17.02 6.27 -9.86
C GLY A 293 15.62 6.90 -9.70
N ARG A 294 15.03 6.86 -8.50
CA ARG A 294 13.61 7.19 -8.27
C ARG A 294 13.37 8.35 -7.29
N ARG A 295 14.34 9.26 -7.16
CA ARG A 295 14.30 10.36 -6.17
C ARG A 295 13.12 11.33 -6.31
N LEU A 296 12.42 11.33 -7.46
CA LEU A 296 11.23 12.15 -7.72
C LEU A 296 9.92 11.39 -7.57
N ASP A 297 9.97 10.12 -7.19
CA ASP A 297 8.80 9.26 -7.05
C ASP A 297 8.18 9.38 -5.65
N ARG A 298 7.16 10.24 -5.53
CA ARG A 298 6.36 10.46 -4.30
C ARG A 298 5.18 9.50 -4.15
N THR A 299 5.09 8.50 -5.02
CA THR A 299 3.98 7.55 -5.04
C THR A 299 4.42 6.22 -4.46
N THR A 300 5.53 5.72 -4.98
CA THR A 300 6.00 4.36 -4.69
C THR A 300 7.09 4.36 -3.64
N GLY A 301 7.02 3.40 -2.73
CA GLY A 301 8.13 3.00 -1.85
C GLY A 301 8.48 1.53 -2.02
N VAL A 302 9.47 1.07 -1.25
CA VAL A 302 9.87 -0.34 -1.24
C VAL A 302 9.94 -0.86 0.19
N MET A 303 9.52 -2.11 0.39
CA MET A 303 9.65 -2.83 1.66
C MET A 303 10.65 -3.96 1.53
N ALA A 304 11.81 -3.82 2.18
CA ALA A 304 12.88 -4.81 2.12
C ALA A 304 12.78 -5.85 3.25
N VAL A 305 12.83 -7.13 2.87
CA VAL A 305 12.96 -8.29 3.77
C VAL A 305 14.08 -9.19 3.21
N PRO A 306 15.35 -8.85 3.50
CA PRO A 306 16.49 -9.45 2.78
C PRO A 306 16.61 -10.96 2.99
N GLY A 307 16.76 -11.70 1.90
CA GLY A 307 16.86 -13.16 1.87
C GLY A 307 15.54 -13.89 2.15
N SER A 308 14.41 -13.19 2.29
CA SER A 308 13.12 -13.82 2.56
C SER A 308 12.72 -14.76 1.41
N PRO A 309 12.26 -15.99 1.70
CA PRO A 309 11.65 -16.84 0.68
C PRO A 309 10.22 -16.40 0.35
N THR A 310 9.58 -15.54 1.14
CA THR A 310 8.27 -14.98 0.77
C THR A 310 8.40 -14.09 -0.46
N HIS A 311 7.52 -14.28 -1.43
CA HIS A 311 7.50 -13.51 -2.68
C HIS A 311 7.43 -11.99 -2.40
N PRO A 312 8.25 -11.14 -3.05
CA PRO A 312 8.31 -9.69 -2.81
C PRO A 312 6.96 -8.99 -3.00
N ALA A 313 6.22 -9.33 -4.05
CA ALA A 313 4.86 -8.81 -4.24
C ALA A 313 3.90 -9.14 -3.07
N TYR A 314 4.07 -10.27 -2.38
CA TYR A 314 3.25 -10.62 -1.22
C TYR A 314 3.59 -9.74 -0.03
N ILE A 315 4.89 -9.51 0.22
CA ILE A 315 5.38 -8.59 1.24
C ILE A 315 4.79 -7.19 1.02
N ALA A 316 4.84 -6.70 -0.22
CA ALA A 316 4.28 -5.40 -0.59
C ALA A 316 2.77 -5.32 -0.35
N SER A 317 2.02 -6.32 -0.81
CA SER A 317 0.58 -6.42 -0.60
C SER A 317 0.22 -6.39 0.88
N ILE A 318 0.91 -7.17 1.71
CA ILE A 318 0.68 -7.19 3.16
C ILE A 318 0.98 -5.83 3.77
N ALA A 319 2.12 -5.22 3.44
CA ALA A 319 2.53 -3.93 4.02
C ALA A 319 1.57 -2.78 3.67
N VAL A 320 1.17 -2.67 2.39
CA VAL A 320 0.17 -1.67 1.95
C VAL A 320 -1.16 -1.88 2.65
N SER A 321 -1.63 -3.13 2.74
CA SER A 321 -2.90 -3.48 3.36
C SER A 321 -2.94 -3.26 4.87
N LEU A 322 -1.82 -3.49 5.57
CA LEU A 322 -1.66 -3.09 6.97
C LEU A 322 -1.80 -1.58 7.13
N GLY A 323 -1.15 -0.80 6.25
CA GLY A 323 -1.23 0.65 6.21
C GLY A 323 -2.65 1.15 5.97
N ALA A 324 -3.34 0.57 4.99
CA ALA A 324 -4.74 0.87 4.73
C ALA A 324 -5.62 0.52 5.94
N ARG A 325 -5.48 -0.67 6.54
CA ARG A 325 -6.28 -1.04 7.74
C ARG A 325 -6.11 -0.04 8.88
N VAL A 326 -4.86 0.28 9.19
CA VAL A 326 -4.51 1.22 10.27
C VAL A 326 -5.05 2.62 9.95
N ASN A 327 -4.76 3.11 8.75
CA ASN A 327 -5.14 4.47 8.32
C ASN A 327 -6.60 4.62 7.90
N ASN A 328 -7.40 3.56 7.94
CA ASN A 328 -8.86 3.60 7.83
C ASN A 328 -9.51 4.12 9.12
N ASN A 329 -8.80 4.03 10.25
CA ASN A 329 -9.26 4.54 11.55
C ASN A 329 -8.44 5.76 12.00
N LEU A 330 -7.12 5.73 11.80
CA LEU A 330 -6.19 6.76 12.27
C LEU A 330 -5.24 7.15 11.13
N ALA A 331 -5.53 8.26 10.45
CA ALA A 331 -4.77 8.68 9.26
C ALA A 331 -3.30 9.03 9.60
N GLU A 332 -3.06 9.43 10.83
CA GLU A 332 -1.78 9.83 11.39
C GLU A 332 -1.01 8.69 12.05
N GLU A 333 -1.51 7.47 12.05
CA GLU A 333 -0.80 6.33 12.64
C GLU A 333 0.28 5.81 11.65
N SER A 334 1.50 5.63 12.15
CA SER A 334 2.63 5.08 11.38
C SER A 334 2.62 3.55 11.45
N LEU A 335 3.13 2.89 10.40
CA LEU A 335 3.44 1.45 10.46
C LEU A 335 4.80 1.17 11.11
N GLY A 336 5.66 2.18 11.19
CA GLY A 336 7.01 2.08 11.73
C GLY A 336 7.10 2.39 13.23
N GLY A 337 8.33 2.51 13.72
CA GLY A 337 8.65 2.94 15.09
C GLY A 337 9.34 1.87 15.96
N PRO A 338 9.57 2.15 17.25
CA PRO A 338 10.43 1.33 18.12
C PRO A 338 9.95 -0.13 18.29
N VAL A 339 8.63 -0.33 18.36
CA VAL A 339 8.02 -1.66 18.46
C VAL A 339 7.92 -2.31 17.09
N GLY A 340 7.62 -1.52 16.06
CA GLY A 340 7.39 -1.96 14.68
C GLY A 340 6.05 -2.70 14.51
N THR A 341 5.57 -2.80 13.28
CA THR A 341 4.34 -3.55 12.95
C THR A 341 4.70 -4.93 12.40
N LEU A 342 4.11 -6.00 12.94
CA LEU A 342 4.32 -7.36 12.43
C LEU A 342 3.90 -7.46 10.94
N LEU A 343 4.73 -8.09 10.12
CA LEU A 343 4.39 -8.61 8.79
C LEU A 343 3.99 -10.08 8.92
N PRO A 344 2.71 -10.40 9.11
CA PRO A 344 2.28 -11.78 9.33
C PRO A 344 2.45 -12.61 8.06
N GLY A 345 2.86 -13.88 8.22
CA GLY A 345 3.04 -14.80 7.09
C GLY A 345 4.25 -14.50 6.19
N VAL A 346 5.12 -13.58 6.60
CA VAL A 346 6.40 -13.32 5.92
C VAL A 346 7.52 -14.04 6.67
N TYR A 347 8.25 -14.88 5.95
CA TYR A 347 9.41 -15.60 6.49
C TYR A 347 10.65 -14.71 6.48
N ALA A 348 11.43 -14.79 7.55
CA ALA A 348 12.73 -14.14 7.60
C ALA A 348 13.75 -14.92 6.77
N GLY A 349 14.63 -14.23 6.02
CA GLY A 349 15.73 -14.88 5.28
C GLY A 349 16.78 -15.52 6.19
N ALA A 350 17.85 -16.12 5.66
CA ALA A 350 18.91 -16.63 6.54
C ALA A 350 19.64 -15.47 7.25
N ARG A 351 20.17 -15.70 8.47
CA ARG A 351 20.82 -14.62 9.24
C ARG A 351 21.97 -13.93 8.51
N ALA A 352 22.69 -14.66 7.66
CA ALA A 352 23.79 -14.12 6.86
C ALA A 352 23.33 -13.13 5.77
N ASP A 353 22.08 -13.25 5.31
CA ASP A 353 21.53 -12.46 4.20
C ASP A 353 20.83 -11.17 4.66
N ARG A 354 20.47 -11.11 5.94
CA ARG A 354 19.73 -10.02 6.59
C ARG A 354 20.60 -8.78 6.80
N TRP A 355 20.89 -8.03 5.73
CA TRP A 355 21.58 -6.74 5.86
C TRP A 355 20.84 -5.75 6.77
N SER A 356 19.52 -5.93 6.92
CA SER A 356 18.66 -5.14 7.80
C SER A 356 18.79 -5.49 9.29
N ASP A 357 19.54 -6.52 9.70
CA ASP A 357 19.81 -6.76 11.13
C ASP A 357 20.75 -5.68 11.71
N ASP A 358 21.62 -5.10 10.87
CA ASP A 358 22.52 -4.00 11.22
C ASP A 358 21.76 -2.66 11.28
N TYR A 359 21.97 -1.90 12.36
CA TYR A 359 21.35 -0.58 12.53
C TYR A 359 21.86 0.45 11.51
N ASP A 360 23.16 0.48 11.23
CA ASP A 360 23.74 1.48 10.34
C ASP A 360 23.25 1.26 8.90
N ASN A 361 23.11 0.00 8.48
CA ASN A 361 22.51 -0.33 7.19
C ASN A 361 21.04 0.10 7.11
N ARG A 362 20.24 -0.14 8.15
CA ARG A 362 18.84 0.29 8.19
C ARG A 362 18.70 1.81 8.16
N ASP A 363 19.49 2.53 8.96
CA ASP A 363 19.47 3.99 8.99
C ASP A 363 19.88 4.58 7.63
N ALA A 364 20.94 4.04 7.01
CA ALA A 364 21.35 4.42 5.67
C ALA A 364 20.30 4.08 4.60
N ALA A 365 19.66 2.90 4.68
CA ALA A 365 18.57 2.51 3.78
C ALA A 365 17.39 3.48 3.88
N TYR A 366 16.96 3.75 5.12
CA TYR A 366 15.89 4.70 5.41
C TYR A 366 16.20 6.04 4.77
N LYS A 367 17.39 6.62 5.04
CA LYS A 367 17.83 7.90 4.45
C LYS A 367 17.83 7.90 2.92
N ASN A 368 18.01 6.74 2.30
CA ASN A 368 17.91 6.54 0.86
C ASN A 368 16.50 6.19 0.34
N GLY A 369 15.45 6.35 1.14
CA GLY A 369 14.07 6.13 0.68
C GLY A 369 13.67 4.66 0.58
N ILE A 370 14.28 3.80 1.40
CA ILE A 370 13.98 2.37 1.48
C ILE A 370 13.26 2.08 2.80
N GLY A 371 12.11 1.42 2.72
CA GLY A 371 11.42 0.87 3.88
C GLY A 371 12.16 -0.36 4.41
N THR A 372 12.32 -0.44 5.72
CA THR A 372 13.17 -1.46 6.36
C THR A 372 12.38 -2.32 7.33
N THR A 373 12.92 -3.50 7.60
CA THR A 373 12.37 -4.46 8.57
C THR A 373 13.40 -4.82 9.64
N ARG A 374 12.91 -5.38 10.75
CA ARG A 374 13.68 -5.97 11.83
C ARG A 374 13.07 -7.32 12.18
N ILE A 375 13.91 -8.26 12.60
CA ILE A 375 13.44 -9.57 13.02
C ILE A 375 13.52 -9.69 14.54
N LYS A 376 12.42 -10.16 15.15
CA LYS A 376 12.30 -10.38 16.59
C LYS A 376 11.60 -11.72 16.80
N ASN A 377 12.27 -12.66 17.48
CA ASN A 377 11.77 -14.02 17.70
C ASN A 377 11.31 -14.67 16.38
N ASP A 378 12.17 -14.62 15.35
CA ASP A 378 11.94 -15.14 13.99
C ASP A 378 10.75 -14.56 13.22
N ALA A 379 10.05 -13.59 13.78
CA ALA A 379 9.00 -12.83 13.10
C ALA A 379 9.54 -11.52 12.52
N VAL A 380 9.06 -11.16 11.34
CA VAL A 380 9.44 -9.94 10.61
C VAL A 380 8.56 -8.77 11.02
N TYR A 381 9.16 -7.65 11.43
CA TYR A 381 8.48 -6.41 11.80
C TYR A 381 8.92 -5.26 10.88
N ILE A 382 7.95 -4.48 10.39
CA ILE A 382 8.18 -3.18 9.77
C ILE A 382 8.87 -2.27 10.77
N SER A 383 10.01 -1.70 10.39
CA SER A 383 10.68 -0.65 11.15
C SER A 383 10.27 0.73 10.65
N ASP A 384 10.29 0.92 9.34
CA ASP A 384 10.01 2.20 8.69
C ASP A 384 9.39 1.96 7.31
N VAL A 385 8.46 2.85 6.91
CA VAL A 385 7.85 2.83 5.58
C VAL A 385 7.95 4.23 4.96
N VAL A 386 8.67 4.31 3.84
CA VAL A 386 8.93 5.56 3.12
C VAL A 386 8.74 5.38 1.62
N THR A 387 8.49 6.47 0.91
CA THR A 387 8.59 6.51 -0.55
C THR A 387 10.03 6.72 -0.99
N PHE A 388 10.29 6.54 -2.28
CA PHE A 388 11.58 6.88 -2.87
C PHE A 388 11.88 8.39 -2.88
N TYR A 389 10.87 9.24 -2.66
CA TYR A 389 10.94 10.68 -2.85
C TYR A 389 11.94 11.36 -1.92
N ARG A 390 13.03 11.86 -2.52
CA ARG A 390 14.11 12.60 -1.85
C ARG A 390 14.86 13.46 -2.88
N PRO A 391 14.22 14.46 -3.50
CA PRO A 391 14.93 15.33 -4.45
C PRO A 391 16.10 16.06 -3.75
N VAL A 392 17.08 16.50 -4.53
CA VAL A 392 18.35 17.05 -3.99
C VAL A 392 18.15 18.38 -3.23
N ASP A 393 17.11 19.12 -3.60
CA ASP A 393 16.77 20.45 -3.10
C ASP A 393 15.78 20.46 -1.93
N VAL A 394 15.22 19.30 -1.56
CA VAL A 394 14.31 19.17 -0.41
C VAL A 394 15.01 18.43 0.72
N SER A 395 15.15 19.09 1.88
CA SER A 395 15.71 18.44 3.07
C SER A 395 14.87 17.23 3.47
N PRO A 396 15.48 16.06 3.78
CA PRO A 396 14.74 14.90 4.28
C PRO A 396 13.91 15.19 5.54
N THR A 397 14.36 16.13 6.38
CA THR A 397 13.67 16.50 7.63
C THR A 397 12.40 17.31 7.42
N THR A 398 12.22 17.92 6.25
CA THR A 398 11.05 18.75 5.91
C THR A 398 10.24 18.17 4.76
N ASN A 399 10.56 16.94 4.34
CA ASN A 399 9.96 16.31 3.18
C ASN A 399 8.68 15.56 3.55
N ALA A 400 7.53 16.19 3.30
CA ALA A 400 6.22 15.61 3.60
C ALA A 400 5.88 14.38 2.74
N TYR A 401 6.45 14.25 1.55
CA TYR A 401 6.18 13.13 0.64
C TYR A 401 6.99 11.87 0.95
N ARG A 402 7.99 11.97 1.83
CA ARG A 402 8.86 10.85 2.17
C ARG A 402 8.18 9.81 3.06
N SER A 403 7.50 10.25 4.13
CA SER A 403 6.84 9.31 5.06
C SER A 403 5.50 8.84 4.48
N TYR A 404 5.28 7.53 4.49
CA TYR A 404 4.03 6.91 4.03
C TYR A 404 2.81 7.36 4.86
N ARG A 405 3.04 7.69 6.13
CA ARG A 405 2.07 8.29 7.06
C ARG A 405 1.66 9.70 6.62
N ASN A 406 2.63 10.52 6.24
CA ASN A 406 2.34 11.90 5.83
C ASN A 406 1.51 11.96 4.55
N ILE A 407 1.69 10.99 3.63
CA ILE A 407 0.83 10.88 2.45
C ILE A 407 -0.61 10.51 2.86
N SER A 408 -0.78 9.64 3.85
CA SER A 408 -2.11 9.34 4.43
C SER A 408 -2.79 10.58 5.00
N ILE A 409 -2.06 11.39 5.78
CA ILE A 409 -2.56 12.68 6.28
C ILE A 409 -2.94 13.59 5.12
N LEU A 410 -2.09 13.69 4.09
CA LEU A 410 -2.33 14.54 2.93
C LEU A 410 -3.59 14.12 2.17
N GLN A 411 -3.80 12.82 1.95
CA GLN A 411 -5.02 12.29 1.32
C GLN A 411 -6.28 12.73 2.10
N ASN A 412 -6.23 12.69 3.43
CA ASN A 412 -7.33 13.11 4.29
C ASN A 412 -7.58 14.63 4.26
N ILE A 413 -6.51 15.43 4.25
CA ILE A 413 -6.62 16.90 4.14
C ILE A 413 -7.22 17.29 2.79
N LEU A 414 -6.75 16.70 1.69
CA LEU A 414 -7.27 16.96 0.35
C LEU A 414 -8.76 16.57 0.23
N ASP A 415 -9.13 15.39 0.72
CA ASP A 415 -10.51 14.92 0.73
C ASP A 415 -11.43 15.83 1.57
N ALA A 416 -10.98 16.26 2.74
CA ALA A 416 -11.75 17.15 3.61
C ALA A 416 -11.93 18.55 3.02
N ILE A 417 -10.87 19.12 2.40
CA ILE A 417 -10.95 20.41 1.70
C ILE A 417 -11.94 20.30 0.54
N LYS A 418 -11.79 19.28 -0.32
CA LYS A 418 -12.67 19.06 -1.48
C LYS A 418 -14.12 18.90 -1.03
N SER A 419 -14.37 18.00 -0.09
CA SER A 419 -15.70 17.75 0.48
C SER A 419 -16.32 19.01 1.09
N ASN A 420 -15.53 19.87 1.74
CA ASN A 420 -16.06 21.11 2.31
C ASN A 420 -16.56 22.08 1.23
N PHE A 421 -15.78 22.28 0.17
CA PHE A 421 -16.13 23.23 -0.89
C PHE A 421 -17.10 22.68 -1.94
N GLU A 422 -17.44 21.39 -1.88
CA GLU A 422 -18.54 20.77 -2.66
C GLU A 422 -19.92 20.89 -1.98
N ARG A 423 -20.00 21.36 -0.73
CA ARG A 423 -21.27 21.52 0.03
C ARG A 423 -22.22 22.52 -0.62
N GLU A 424 -23.52 22.37 -0.37
CA GLU A 424 -24.60 23.28 -0.85
C GLU A 424 -24.33 24.78 -0.54
N LYS A 425 -23.61 25.08 0.56
CA LYS A 425 -23.17 26.44 0.92
C LYS A 425 -22.32 27.09 -0.18
N TRP A 426 -21.53 26.30 -0.88
CA TRP A 426 -20.57 26.68 -1.92
C TRP A 426 -21.07 26.36 -3.34
N GLN A 427 -22.36 26.03 -3.47
CA GLN A 427 -23.02 25.86 -4.77
C GLN A 427 -23.96 27.03 -5.07
N GLY A 428 -23.86 27.57 -6.29
CA GLY A 428 -24.73 28.65 -6.78
C GLY A 428 -24.63 29.94 -5.96
N PHE A 429 -23.44 30.26 -5.44
CA PHE A 429 -23.21 31.48 -4.65
C PHE A 429 -22.82 32.67 -5.54
N SER A 430 -23.04 33.88 -5.02
CA SER A 430 -22.60 35.14 -5.62
C SER A 430 -21.37 35.67 -4.88
N VAL A 431 -20.30 35.97 -5.61
CA VAL A 431 -19.10 36.59 -5.04
C VAL A 431 -19.36 38.09 -4.85
N VAL A 432 -19.17 38.59 -3.64
CA VAL A 432 -19.29 40.01 -3.29
C VAL A 432 -18.05 40.47 -2.54
N ALA A 433 -17.73 41.77 -2.63
CA ALA A 433 -16.59 42.34 -1.91
C ALA A 433 -16.85 42.46 -0.39
N ASN A 434 -18.12 42.58 0.01
CA ASN A 434 -18.54 42.65 1.40
C ASN A 434 -20.00 42.16 1.48
N THR A 435 -20.21 41.07 2.21
CA THR A 435 -21.52 40.43 2.41
C THR A 435 -22.49 41.28 3.22
N ASP A 436 -22.02 42.15 4.12
CA ASP A 436 -22.84 43.09 4.90
C ASP A 436 -23.58 44.12 4.03
N LYS A 437 -23.12 44.33 2.79
CA LYS A 437 -23.78 45.24 1.84
C LYS A 437 -24.94 44.60 1.08
N VAL A 438 -25.14 43.29 1.21
CA VAL A 438 -26.24 42.57 0.55
C VAL A 438 -27.48 42.63 1.43
N SER A 439 -28.31 43.64 1.21
CA SER A 439 -29.48 43.93 2.04
C SER A 439 -30.71 43.06 1.74
N ASP A 440 -30.77 42.45 0.56
CA ASP A 440 -31.85 41.53 0.19
C ASP A 440 -31.65 40.17 0.87
N THR A 441 -32.65 39.72 1.63
CA THR A 441 -32.56 38.52 2.47
C THR A 441 -32.24 37.27 1.66
N GLU A 442 -32.88 37.06 0.51
CA GLU A 442 -32.66 35.87 -0.32
C GLU A 442 -31.27 35.89 -0.97
N SER A 443 -30.84 37.06 -1.47
CA SER A 443 -29.51 37.25 -2.05
C SER A 443 -28.40 37.08 -1.01
N ASN A 444 -28.61 37.54 0.23
CA ASN A 444 -27.64 37.45 1.31
C ASN A 444 -27.32 35.99 1.65
N ARG A 445 -28.32 35.09 1.62
CA ARG A 445 -28.13 33.64 1.89
C ARG A 445 -27.06 33.00 1.00
N LYS A 446 -26.91 33.48 -0.23
CA LYS A 446 -25.96 32.97 -1.23
C LYS A 446 -24.80 33.93 -1.53
N ALA A 447 -24.68 35.05 -0.83
CA ALA A 447 -23.53 35.96 -0.98
C ALA A 447 -22.30 35.41 -0.24
N ARG A 448 -21.12 35.45 -0.86
CA ARG A 448 -19.84 35.03 -0.26
C ARG A 448 -18.75 36.04 -0.58
N ASP A 449 -17.86 36.26 0.38
CA ASP A 449 -16.62 37.02 0.20
C ASP A 449 -15.41 36.14 0.55
N ALA A 450 -14.21 36.69 0.43
CA ALA A 450 -12.99 35.97 0.79
C ALA A 450 -12.95 35.59 2.29
N GLY A 451 -13.62 36.37 3.15
CA GLY A 451 -13.74 36.07 4.58
C GLY A 451 -14.48 34.77 4.83
N ALA A 452 -15.58 34.53 4.10
CA ALA A 452 -16.33 33.27 4.20
C ALA A 452 -15.49 32.04 3.83
N VAL A 453 -14.52 32.17 2.91
CA VAL A 453 -13.60 31.08 2.54
C VAL A 453 -12.57 30.86 3.65
N ILE A 454 -12.02 31.94 4.19
CA ILE A 454 -11.08 31.91 5.31
C ILE A 454 -11.73 31.27 6.55
N ASP A 455 -12.98 31.63 6.88
CA ASP A 455 -13.71 31.07 8.01
C ASP A 455 -13.85 29.54 7.93
N ASP A 456 -14.16 29.01 6.75
CA ASP A 456 -14.24 27.56 6.52
C ASP A 456 -12.86 26.88 6.65
N TYR A 457 -11.79 27.51 6.15
CA TYR A 457 -10.43 26.99 6.34
C TYR A 457 -9.95 27.05 7.79
N ILE A 458 -10.32 28.09 8.55
CA ILE A 458 -10.03 28.17 9.99
C ILE A 458 -10.71 27.01 10.72
N ALA A 459 -11.98 26.73 10.39
CA ALA A 459 -12.70 25.61 10.97
C ALA A 459 -12.06 24.26 10.59
N LEU A 460 -11.59 24.09 9.35
CA LEU A 460 -10.83 22.91 8.93
C LEU A 460 -9.50 22.78 9.69
N ALA A 461 -8.76 23.87 9.90
CA ALA A 461 -7.50 23.85 10.64
C ALA A 461 -7.68 23.30 12.06
N TYR A 462 -8.68 23.78 12.80
CA TYR A 462 -9.00 23.23 14.12
C TYR A 462 -9.47 21.77 14.06
N ALA A 463 -10.24 21.40 13.04
CA ALA A 463 -10.66 20.00 12.86
C ALA A 463 -9.46 19.07 12.57
N PHE A 464 -8.49 19.53 11.79
CA PHE A 464 -7.27 18.78 11.49
C PHE A 464 -6.35 18.67 12.71
N GLU A 465 -6.20 19.74 13.49
CA GLU A 465 -5.43 19.73 14.74
C GLU A 465 -6.07 18.78 15.77
N GLY A 466 -7.40 18.83 15.93
CA GLY A 466 -8.14 17.92 16.81
C GLY A 466 -8.04 16.44 16.44
N ARG A 467 -7.61 16.13 15.20
CA ARG A 467 -7.31 14.77 14.74
C ARG A 467 -5.81 14.43 14.73
N ALA A 468 -4.98 15.34 15.22
CA ALA A 468 -3.52 15.22 15.14
C ALA A 468 -3.01 15.01 13.70
N TRP A 469 -3.68 15.58 12.68
CA TRP A 469 -3.20 15.56 11.30
C TRP A 469 -2.17 16.67 11.05
N ILE A 470 -2.37 17.82 11.70
CA ILE A 470 -1.46 18.95 11.66
C ILE A 470 -0.91 19.24 13.05
N TYR A 471 0.30 19.82 13.10
CA TYR A 471 0.97 20.16 14.35
C TYR A 471 0.31 21.32 15.09
N SER A 472 -0.16 22.33 14.35
CA SER A 472 -0.74 23.55 14.91
C SER A 472 -1.74 24.17 13.95
N ALA A 473 -2.96 24.41 14.42
CA ALA A 473 -3.96 25.20 13.70
C ALA A 473 -3.54 26.67 13.60
N ASP A 474 -2.96 27.22 14.67
CA ASP A 474 -2.51 28.62 14.73
C ASP A 474 -1.56 28.98 13.57
N PHE A 475 -0.61 28.11 13.26
CA PHE A 475 0.27 28.30 12.09
C PHE A 475 -0.53 28.49 10.80
N SER A 476 -1.46 27.56 10.52
CA SER A 476 -2.28 27.59 9.30
C SER A 476 -3.17 28.84 9.26
N ILE A 477 -3.71 29.25 10.41
CA ILE A 477 -4.55 30.45 10.56
C ILE A 477 -3.76 31.73 10.27
N GLU A 478 -2.53 31.84 10.79
CA GLU A 478 -1.67 32.99 10.49
C GLU A 478 -1.28 33.06 9.01
N GLU A 479 -1.05 31.92 8.36
CA GLU A 479 -0.81 31.88 6.90
C GLU A 479 -2.04 32.30 6.09
N LEU A 480 -3.26 31.96 6.52
CA LEU A 480 -4.51 32.37 5.87
C LEU A 480 -4.75 33.88 5.91
N LYS A 481 -4.21 34.58 6.92
CA LYS A 481 -4.31 36.06 7.04
C LYS A 481 -3.41 36.81 6.07
N LYS A 482 -2.43 36.14 5.46
CA LYS A 482 -1.51 36.79 4.52
C LYS A 482 -2.20 37.13 3.20
N SER A 483 -1.75 38.20 2.56
CA SER A 483 -2.24 38.57 1.23
C SER A 483 -1.94 37.46 0.23
N GLY A 484 -2.94 37.09 -0.58
CA GLY A 484 -2.82 36.04 -1.60
C GLY A 484 -3.30 34.65 -1.16
N SER A 485 -3.65 34.44 0.11
CA SER A 485 -4.13 33.13 0.60
C SER A 485 -5.54 32.78 0.11
N VAL A 486 -6.38 33.79 -0.15
CA VAL A 486 -7.64 33.67 -0.89
C VAL A 486 -7.73 34.85 -1.85
N THR A 487 -7.89 34.58 -3.14
CA THR A 487 -8.02 35.60 -4.19
C THR A 487 -9.23 35.32 -5.06
N ILE A 488 -10.04 36.33 -5.32
CA ILE A 488 -11.14 36.23 -6.29
C ILE A 488 -10.51 36.07 -7.68
N ARG A 489 -11.03 35.12 -8.46
CA ARG A 489 -10.57 34.91 -9.83
C ARG A 489 -10.81 36.16 -10.69
N PRO A 490 -9.94 36.47 -11.66
CA PRO A 490 -10.11 37.65 -12.52
C PRO A 490 -11.45 37.68 -13.29
N ASP A 491 -12.04 36.52 -13.56
CA ASP A 491 -13.35 36.38 -14.23
C ASP A 491 -14.55 36.54 -13.28
N GLY A 492 -14.31 36.69 -11.97
CA GLY A 492 -15.33 36.83 -10.93
C GLY A 492 -16.12 35.56 -10.62
N ARG A 493 -15.75 34.40 -11.17
CA ARG A 493 -16.54 33.15 -11.07
C ARG A 493 -16.13 32.23 -9.92
N GLY A 494 -15.20 32.64 -9.06
CA GLY A 494 -14.77 31.83 -7.92
C GLY A 494 -13.58 32.42 -7.18
N PHE A 495 -12.97 31.57 -6.34
CA PHE A 495 -11.79 31.90 -5.55
C PHE A 495 -10.66 30.91 -5.86
N ASP A 496 -9.43 31.39 -5.87
CA ASP A 496 -8.24 30.58 -5.72
C ASP A 496 -7.76 30.70 -4.27
N SER A 497 -7.28 29.60 -3.68
CA SER A 497 -6.87 29.59 -2.29
C SER A 497 -5.67 28.69 -2.03
N VAL A 498 -4.90 29.02 -1.00
CA VAL A 498 -3.70 28.29 -0.60
C VAL A 498 -3.77 28.04 0.91
N PHE A 499 -4.03 26.78 1.28
CA PHE A 499 -3.98 26.34 2.67
C PHE A 499 -2.58 25.80 2.99
N ARG A 500 -1.87 26.47 3.89
CA ARG A 500 -0.53 26.06 4.35
C ARG A 500 -0.67 25.38 5.70
N PHE A 501 0.02 24.26 5.90
CA PHE A 501 -0.01 23.51 7.13
C PHE A 501 1.33 22.83 7.41
N ILE A 502 1.52 22.42 8.66
CA ILE A 502 2.64 21.58 9.08
C ILE A 502 2.03 20.24 9.50
N PRO A 503 2.37 19.11 8.85
CA PRO A 503 1.94 17.80 9.31
C PRO A 503 2.36 17.57 10.76
N SER A 504 1.56 16.84 11.54
CA SER A 504 2.00 16.39 12.86
C SER A 504 3.23 15.48 12.74
N GLY A 505 4.11 15.50 13.74
CA GLY A 505 5.30 14.64 13.77
C GLY A 505 5.02 13.21 14.24
N GLU A 506 5.96 12.30 13.99
CA GLU A 506 5.96 10.95 14.58
C GLU A 506 6.64 11.01 15.96
N GLY A 507 5.87 10.75 17.02
CA GLY A 507 6.40 10.70 18.38
C GLY A 507 6.99 9.34 18.71
N GLY A 508 8.24 9.29 19.16
CA GLY A 508 8.90 8.06 19.61
C GLY A 508 9.90 8.33 20.72
N ILE A 509 9.89 7.50 21.77
CA ILE A 509 10.93 7.53 22.80
C ILE A 509 12.09 6.67 22.29
N LEU A 510 13.15 7.31 21.80
CA LEU A 510 14.29 6.63 21.18
C LEU A 510 15.36 6.27 22.21
N ASP A 511 15.57 7.15 23.19
CA ASP A 511 16.56 6.98 24.25
C ASP A 511 15.87 6.85 25.60
N ASN A 512 15.93 5.65 26.17
CA ASN A 512 15.61 5.40 27.57
C ASN A 512 16.90 4.96 28.26
N GLU A 513 17.55 5.87 28.96
CA GLU A 513 18.75 5.55 29.73
C GLU A 513 18.33 5.11 31.14
N ALA A 514 18.46 3.82 31.43
CA ALA A 514 18.32 3.28 32.77
C ALA A 514 19.72 3.06 33.37
N VAL A 515 20.24 4.09 34.03
CA VAL A 515 21.53 4.01 34.72
C VAL A 515 21.31 3.48 36.14
N PHE A 516 21.95 2.36 36.48
CA PHE A 516 22.09 1.90 37.85
C PHE A 516 23.51 2.22 38.33
N ASP A 517 23.63 3.05 39.38
CA ASP A 517 24.89 3.27 40.08
C ASP A 517 25.06 2.20 41.17
N ALA A 518 26.11 1.38 41.02
CA ALA A 518 26.48 0.33 41.98
C ALA A 518 27.62 0.75 42.92
N ALA A 519 27.94 2.04 43.04
CA ALA A 519 28.92 2.53 44.01
C ALA A 519 28.35 2.47 45.44
N LEU A 520 28.33 1.27 46.02
CA LEU A 520 28.23 1.08 47.46
C LEU A 520 29.48 1.71 48.08
N THR A 521 29.35 2.92 48.62
CA THR A 521 30.40 3.53 49.45
C THR A 521 30.50 2.71 50.74
N VAL A 522 31.26 1.62 50.70
CA VAL A 522 31.84 1.03 51.91
C VAL A 522 32.91 2.01 52.36
N ALA A 523 32.54 2.91 53.25
CA ALA A 523 33.48 3.65 54.07
C ALA A 523 34.20 2.63 54.99
N LEU A 524 35.22 1.97 54.46
CA LEU A 524 36.28 1.37 55.27
C LEU A 524 37.38 2.42 55.41
N GLY A 525 37.34 3.13 56.54
CA GLY A 525 38.41 4.03 56.95
C GLY A 525 38.09 4.71 58.27
N GLY A 526 38.53 4.12 59.39
CA GLY A 526 38.55 4.76 60.71
C GLY A 526 38.10 3.86 61.83
#